data_AF-K1RNT3-F1
#
_entry.id   AF-K1RNT3-F1
#
_cell.length_a   1.000
_cell.length_b   1.000
_cell.length_c   1.000
_cell.angle_alpha   90.00
_cell.angle_beta   90.00
_cell.angle_gamma   90.00
#
_symmetry.space_group_name_H-M   'P 1'
#
loop_
_entity.id
_entity.type
_entity.pdbx_description
1 polymer ?
#
loop_
_entity_poly.entity_id
_entity_poly.type
_entity_poly.pdbx_seq_one_letter_code
_entity_poly.pdbx_strand_id
1 'polypeptide(L)'
;MLSPDRKDHGITVFRESGPEKIHIDVCFPVMHGKNGEDGTIQGLLELSGIPYVGCGVLASSVCMDKAVTNTLADQAGIAQAKWLATDVNEYRESGTEFIKKAEATLGYPIFVKPANAGSSVGITKAHDESELREALEKAFS
;
A
#
# COMPACT_ATOMS: atom_id res chain seq x y z
N MET A 1 14.56 15.21 -15.14
CA MET A 1 13.18 14.74 -15.41
C MET A 1 13.28 13.34 -16.00
N LEU A 2 12.53 12.38 -15.46
CA LEU A 2 12.46 11.04 -16.06
C LEU A 2 11.64 11.13 -17.36
N SER A 3 12.19 10.63 -18.46
CA SER A 3 11.48 10.64 -19.74
C SER A 3 10.60 9.39 -19.85
N PRO A 4 9.30 9.51 -20.16
CA PRO A 4 8.45 8.37 -20.45
C PRO A 4 8.70 7.79 -21.86
N ASP A 5 9.52 8.45 -22.69
CA ASP A 5 9.94 7.86 -23.97
C ASP A 5 10.97 6.76 -23.72
N ARG A 6 10.57 5.52 -24.01
CA ARG A 6 11.42 4.33 -23.87
C ARG A 6 12.73 4.40 -24.67
N LYS A 7 12.80 5.25 -25.70
CA LYS A 7 14.05 5.48 -26.46
C LYS A 7 15.09 6.27 -25.68
N ASP A 8 14.66 7.07 -24.72
CA ASP A 8 15.57 7.86 -23.90
C ASP A 8 16.24 6.99 -22.83
N HIS A 9 15.46 6.08 -22.23
CA HIS A 9 15.94 5.10 -21.25
C HIS A 9 16.82 5.75 -20.17
N GLY A 10 16.32 6.83 -19.57
CA GLY A 10 17.13 7.67 -18.71
C GLY A 10 16.44 8.94 -18.22
N ILE A 11 17.24 9.88 -17.72
CA ILE A 11 16.79 11.19 -17.23
C ILE A 11 17.32 12.31 -18.11
N THR A 12 16.50 13.34 -18.29
CA THR A 12 16.92 14.62 -18.87
C THR A 12 17.32 15.58 -17.75
N VAL A 13 18.56 16.06 -17.78
CA VAL A 13 19.11 17.05 -16.85
C VAL A 13 19.21 18.39 -17.56
N PHE A 14 18.62 19.43 -16.98
CA PHE A 14 18.71 20.79 -17.51
C PHE A 14 19.93 21.48 -16.92
N ARG A 15 20.89 21.84 -17.77
CA ARG A 15 22.11 22.59 -17.40
C ARG A 15 22.13 23.93 -18.15
N GLU A 16 23.04 24.82 -17.76
CA GLU A 16 23.28 26.09 -18.47
C GLU A 16 23.69 25.88 -19.94
N SER A 17 24.41 24.79 -20.22
CA SER A 17 24.79 24.37 -21.57
C SER A 17 23.65 23.75 -22.40
N GLY A 18 22.46 23.61 -21.81
CA GLY A 18 21.29 22.99 -22.42
C GLY A 18 20.87 21.67 -21.75
N PRO A 19 19.81 21.03 -22.26
CA PRO A 19 19.35 19.73 -21.77
C PRO A 19 20.31 18.60 -22.18
N GLU A 20 20.68 17.76 -21.23
CA GLU A 20 21.51 16.58 -21.40
C GLU A 20 20.70 15.32 -21.05
N LYS A 21 20.79 14.26 -21.86
CA LYS A 21 20.18 12.96 -21.54
C LYS A 21 21.23 12.05 -20.90
N ILE A 22 20.91 11.51 -19.73
CA ILE A 22 21.74 10.54 -19.02
C ILE A 22 21.03 9.20 -19.05
N HIS A 23 21.67 8.23 -19.69
CA HIS A 23 21.19 6.84 -19.74
C HIS A 23 21.25 6.18 -18.36
N ILE A 24 20.27 5.34 -18.05
CA ILE A 24 20.21 4.57 -16.80
C ILE A 24 20.07 3.09 -17.16
N ASP A 25 21.09 2.28 -16.89
CA ASP A 25 21.03 0.83 -17.16
C ASP A 25 20.03 0.12 -16.24
N VAL A 26 20.01 0.51 -14.96
CA VAL A 26 19.11 -0.04 -13.94
C VAL A 26 18.87 0.96 -12.82
N CYS A 27 17.64 0.99 -12.30
CA CYS A 27 17.26 1.78 -11.14
C CYS A 27 17.16 0.90 -9.87
N PHE A 28 17.67 1.39 -8.75
CA PHE A 28 17.46 0.81 -7.42
C PHE A 28 16.50 1.70 -6.62
N PRO A 29 15.19 1.38 -6.58
CA PRO A 29 14.23 2.13 -5.78
C PRO A 29 14.38 1.78 -4.29
N VAL A 30 15.24 2.51 -3.57
CA VAL A 30 15.47 2.33 -2.12
C VAL A 30 14.67 3.35 -1.31
N MET A 31 13.37 3.43 -1.60
CA MET A 31 12.44 4.35 -0.96
C MET A 31 11.37 3.54 -0.23
N HIS A 32 11.13 3.86 1.04
CA HIS A 32 10.11 3.18 1.86
C HIS A 32 8.76 3.88 1.80
N GLY A 33 7.68 3.11 1.99
CA GLY A 33 6.33 3.61 2.14
C GLY A 33 5.68 4.07 0.83
N LYS A 34 4.73 5.00 0.97
CA LYS A 34 3.88 5.49 -0.12
C LYS A 34 4.72 5.99 -1.29
N ASN A 35 4.30 5.66 -2.50
CA ASN A 35 4.95 5.87 -3.78
C ASN A 35 6.25 5.07 -4.03
N GLY A 36 6.87 4.50 -3.00
CA GLY A 36 8.10 3.70 -3.11
C GLY A 36 7.86 2.20 -3.19
N GLU A 37 6.96 1.69 -2.35
CA GLU A 37 6.67 0.26 -2.19
C GLU A 37 5.32 -0.15 -2.78
N ASP A 38 4.49 0.81 -3.19
CA ASP A 38 3.09 0.59 -3.58
C ASP A 38 2.86 0.41 -5.10
N GLY A 39 3.94 0.28 -5.87
CA GLY A 39 3.89 0.13 -7.33
C GLY A 39 3.95 1.44 -8.11
N THR A 40 3.88 2.61 -7.46
CA THR A 40 3.84 3.91 -8.15
C THR A 40 5.14 4.20 -8.90
N ILE A 41 6.29 4.16 -8.22
CA ILE A 41 7.59 4.38 -8.87
C ILE A 41 7.90 3.29 -9.89
N GLN A 42 7.50 2.04 -9.61
CA GLN A 42 7.64 0.93 -10.53
C GLN A 42 6.88 1.21 -11.83
N GLY A 43 5.64 1.70 -11.75
CA GLY A 43 4.85 2.04 -12.94
C GLY A 43 5.48 3.16 -13.76
N LEU A 44 6.08 4.16 -13.10
CA LEU A 44 6.82 5.21 -13.78
C LEU A 44 8.06 4.65 -14.52
N LEU A 45 8.78 3.70 -13.91
CA LEU A 45 9.93 3.03 -14.52
C LEU A 45 9.51 2.12 -15.69
N GLU A 46 8.38 1.41 -15.58
CA GLU A 46 7.77 0.61 -16.65
C GLU A 46 7.40 1.46 -17.88
N LEU A 47 6.82 2.64 -17.67
CA LEU A 47 6.51 3.59 -18.75
C LEU A 47 7.80 4.04 -19.44
N SER A 48 8.81 4.42 -18.64
CA SER A 48 10.11 4.92 -19.10
C SER A 48 11.00 3.84 -19.73
N GLY A 49 10.61 2.57 -19.62
CA GLY A 49 11.38 1.43 -20.14
C GLY A 49 12.68 1.18 -19.40
N ILE A 50 12.85 1.72 -18.18
CA ILE A 50 14.07 1.60 -17.38
C ILE A 50 13.95 0.35 -16.49
N PRO A 51 14.86 -0.63 -16.60
CA PRO A 51 14.90 -1.77 -15.71
C PRO A 51 15.07 -1.34 -14.25
N TYR A 52 14.47 -2.06 -13.31
CA TYR A 52 14.58 -1.76 -11.90
C TYR A 52 14.64 -3.00 -11.03
N VAL A 53 15.23 -2.83 -9.85
CA VAL A 53 15.38 -3.90 -8.87
C VAL A 53 14.14 -4.00 -7.99
N GLY A 54 13.73 -5.24 -7.68
CA GLY A 54 12.65 -5.54 -6.74
C GLY A 54 11.39 -6.08 -7.42
N CYS A 55 10.28 -6.00 -6.70
CA CYS A 55 8.97 -6.44 -7.17
C CYS A 55 8.41 -5.50 -8.26
N GLY A 56 7.71 -6.07 -9.23
CA GLY A 56 7.00 -5.29 -10.25
C GLY A 56 5.72 -4.61 -9.72
N VAL A 57 5.10 -3.77 -10.55
CA VAL A 57 3.93 -2.93 -10.18
C VAL A 57 2.86 -3.70 -9.42
N LEU A 58 2.36 -4.82 -9.98
CA LEU A 58 1.28 -5.60 -9.39
C LEU A 58 1.65 -6.16 -8.02
N ALA A 59 2.84 -6.77 -7.91
CA ALA A 59 3.28 -7.38 -6.65
C ALA A 59 3.46 -6.31 -5.57
N SER A 60 4.06 -5.17 -5.92
CA SER A 60 4.23 -4.02 -5.03
C SER A 60 2.88 -3.46 -4.55
N SER A 61 1.93 -3.22 -5.47
CA SER A 61 0.61 -2.69 -5.12
C SER A 61 -0.22 -3.67 -4.28
N VAL A 62 -0.18 -4.97 -4.61
CA VAL A 62 -0.90 -6.01 -3.86
C VAL A 62 -0.37 -6.10 -2.44
N CYS A 63 0.94 -6.21 -2.26
CA CYS A 63 1.57 -6.39 -0.94
C CYS A 63 1.44 -5.16 -0.04
N MET A 64 1.22 -3.97 -0.60
CA MET A 64 1.02 -2.75 0.18
C MET A 64 -0.41 -2.65 0.75
N ASP A 65 -1.41 -3.21 0.05
CA ASP A 65 -2.80 -3.26 0.51
C ASP A 65 -3.07 -4.56 1.28
N LYS A 66 -3.24 -4.45 2.61
CA LYS A 66 -3.47 -5.61 3.48
C LYS A 66 -4.77 -6.34 3.17
N ALA A 67 -5.83 -5.64 2.75
CA ALA A 67 -7.10 -6.28 2.43
C ALA A 67 -6.97 -7.10 1.15
N VAL A 68 -6.29 -6.57 0.13
CA VAL A 68 -6.02 -7.30 -1.12
C VAL A 68 -5.07 -8.46 -0.88
N THR A 69 -3.98 -8.24 -0.13
CA THR A 69 -3.03 -9.29 0.25
C THR A 69 -3.73 -10.43 0.96
N ASN A 70 -4.50 -10.13 2.01
CA ASN A 70 -5.16 -11.17 2.78
C ASN A 70 -6.22 -11.91 1.94
N THR A 71 -6.94 -11.22 1.06
CA THR A 71 -7.89 -11.85 0.13
C THR A 71 -7.19 -12.87 -0.77
N LEU A 72 -6.04 -12.52 -1.35
CA LEU A 72 -5.28 -13.41 -2.22
C LEU A 72 -4.66 -14.57 -1.42
N ALA A 73 -4.18 -14.31 -0.20
CA ALA A 73 -3.66 -15.34 0.68
C ALA A 73 -4.75 -16.36 1.07
N ASP A 74 -5.97 -15.91 1.39
CA ASP A 74 -7.12 -16.79 1.67
C ASP A 74 -7.46 -17.64 0.45
N GLN A 75 -7.55 -17.03 -0.75
CA GLN A 75 -7.82 -17.76 -1.99
C GLN A 75 -6.73 -18.78 -2.34
N ALA A 76 -5.48 -18.49 -1.98
CA ALA A 76 -4.35 -19.41 -2.16
C ALA A 76 -4.25 -20.48 -1.08
N GLY A 77 -5.11 -20.46 -0.04
CA GLY A 77 -5.06 -21.40 1.08
C GLY A 77 -3.86 -21.18 2.02
N ILE A 78 -3.29 -19.97 2.05
CA ILE A 78 -2.18 -19.62 2.95
C ILE A 78 -2.76 -19.33 4.34
N ALA A 79 -2.25 -20.04 5.35
CA ALA A 79 -2.67 -19.84 6.73
C ALA A 79 -2.29 -18.44 7.24
N GLN A 80 -3.27 -17.71 7.76
CA GLN A 80 -3.10 -16.37 8.34
C GLN A 80 -4.12 -16.11 9.46
N ALA A 81 -3.94 -15.00 10.18
CA ALA A 81 -4.91 -14.57 11.18
C ALA A 81 -6.25 -14.20 10.52
N LYS A 82 -7.37 -14.46 11.20
CA LYS A 82 -8.69 -13.97 10.76
C LYS A 82 -8.66 -12.45 10.64
N TRP A 83 -9.34 -11.93 9.62
CA TRP A 83 -9.36 -10.50 9.34
C TRP A 83 -10.72 -10.09 8.78
N LEU A 84 -11.01 -8.79 8.87
CA LEU A 84 -12.09 -8.11 8.19
C LEU A 84 -11.56 -6.77 7.68
N ALA A 85 -12.14 -6.26 6.61
CA ALA A 85 -11.88 -4.92 6.10
C ALA A 85 -13.19 -4.17 5.91
N THR A 86 -13.11 -2.84 5.98
CA THR A 86 -14.17 -1.91 5.61
C THR A 86 -13.52 -0.61 5.16
N ASP A 87 -14.17 0.12 4.26
CA ASP A 87 -13.76 1.47 3.89
C ASP A 87 -14.52 2.54 4.68
N VAL A 88 -14.08 3.80 4.54
CA VAL A 88 -14.65 4.94 5.29
C VAL A 88 -16.13 5.18 4.97
N ASN A 89 -16.59 4.86 3.76
CA ASN A 89 -17.98 5.07 3.36
C ASN A 89 -18.86 3.97 3.96
N GLU A 90 -18.46 2.71 3.81
CA GLU A 90 -19.16 1.58 4.43
C GLU A 90 -19.26 1.73 5.96
N TYR A 91 -18.17 2.16 6.60
CA TYR A 91 -18.15 2.36 8.04
C TYR A 91 -19.04 3.54 8.49
N ARG A 92 -19.14 4.61 7.69
CA ARG A 92 -20.08 5.71 7.97
C ARG A 92 -21.54 5.29 7.85
N GLU A 93 -21.85 4.40 6.90
CA GLU A 93 -23.21 3.93 6.66
C GLU A 93 -23.65 2.84 7.65
N SER A 94 -22.75 1.95 8.07
CA SER A 94 -23.08 0.74 8.83
C SER A 94 -22.00 0.34 9.84
N GLY A 95 -21.35 1.31 10.48
CA GLY A 95 -20.23 1.06 11.40
C GLY A 95 -20.61 0.24 12.64
N THR A 96 -21.83 0.38 13.14
CA THR A 96 -22.32 -0.41 14.28
C THR A 96 -22.46 -1.89 13.92
N GLU A 97 -22.98 -2.20 12.74
CA GLU A 97 -23.11 -3.54 12.19
C GLU A 97 -21.73 -4.14 11.92
N PHE A 98 -20.81 -3.35 11.38
CA PHE A 98 -19.42 -3.77 11.17
C PHE A 98 -18.74 -4.14 12.48
N ILE A 99 -18.87 -3.32 13.52
CA ILE A 99 -18.28 -3.59 14.84
C ILE A 99 -18.82 -4.88 15.45
N LYS A 100 -20.15 -5.09 15.42
CA LYS A 100 -20.76 -6.36 15.88
C LYS A 100 -20.24 -7.56 15.11
N LYS A 101 -20.09 -7.44 13.78
CA LYS A 101 -19.51 -8.48 12.93
C LYS A 101 -18.05 -8.76 13.30
N ALA A 102 -17.26 -7.71 13.56
CA ALA A 102 -15.86 -7.83 13.94
C ALA A 102 -15.69 -8.54 15.28
N GLU A 103 -16.48 -8.17 16.29
CA GLU A 103 -16.49 -8.84 17.59
C GLU A 103 -16.83 -10.34 17.45
N ALA A 104 -17.91 -10.66 16.73
CA ALA A 104 -18.35 -12.05 16.54
C ALA A 104 -17.35 -12.91 15.74
N THR A 105 -16.62 -12.30 14.79
CA THR A 105 -15.74 -13.03 13.87
C THR A 105 -14.31 -13.17 14.40
N LEU A 106 -13.77 -12.11 14.98
CA LEU A 106 -12.37 -11.98 15.37
C LEU A 106 -12.15 -12.25 16.87
N GLY A 107 -13.07 -11.78 17.72
CA GLY A 107 -12.92 -11.77 19.18
C GLY A 107 -11.85 -10.80 19.68
N TYR A 108 -12.00 -10.30 20.91
CA TYR A 108 -11.01 -9.41 21.51
C TYR A 108 -9.77 -10.17 22.02
N PRO A 109 -8.59 -9.51 22.02
CA PRO A 109 -8.34 -8.16 21.51
C PRO A 109 -8.23 -8.11 19.96
N ILE A 110 -8.74 -7.03 19.36
CA ILE A 110 -8.74 -6.80 17.91
C ILE A 110 -7.64 -5.79 17.55
N PHE A 111 -6.83 -6.10 16.54
CA PHE A 111 -5.87 -5.15 15.99
C PHE A 111 -6.47 -4.41 14.79
N VAL A 112 -6.59 -3.10 14.88
CA VAL A 112 -7.01 -2.22 13.77
C VAL A 112 -5.76 -1.64 13.11
N LYS A 113 -5.73 -1.69 11.77
CA LYS A 113 -4.60 -1.20 10.95
C LYS A 113 -5.13 -0.53 9.69
N PRO A 114 -4.60 0.62 9.26
CA PRO A 114 -4.90 1.14 7.93
C PRO A 114 -4.41 0.17 6.84
N ALA A 115 -5.25 -0.06 5.82
CA ALA A 115 -4.95 -1.03 4.76
C ALA A 115 -3.65 -0.68 4.01
N ASN A 116 -3.50 0.59 3.63
CA ASN A 116 -2.46 1.10 2.72
C ASN A 116 -1.30 1.84 3.40
N ALA A 117 -1.08 1.61 4.70
CA ALA A 117 0.02 2.22 5.46
C ALA A 117 1.06 1.18 5.91
N GLY A 118 2.34 1.59 5.90
CA GLY A 118 3.45 0.82 6.45
C GLY A 118 3.89 1.29 7.85
N SER A 119 4.95 0.70 8.37
CA SER A 119 5.70 1.18 9.56
C SER A 119 4.91 1.33 10.86
N SER A 120 3.87 0.50 11.05
CA SER A 120 3.01 0.48 12.25
C SER A 120 2.27 1.80 12.56
N VAL A 121 2.25 2.74 11.63
CA VAL A 121 1.51 4.00 11.78
C VAL A 121 0.00 3.71 11.73
N GLY A 122 -0.74 4.25 12.70
CA GLY A 122 -2.19 4.06 12.80
C GLY A 122 -2.65 2.70 13.32
N ILE A 123 -1.72 1.82 13.75
CA ILE A 123 -2.10 0.53 14.36
C ILE A 123 -2.54 0.75 15.81
N THR A 124 -3.71 0.22 16.14
CA THR A 124 -4.26 0.24 17.51
C THR A 124 -4.71 -1.16 17.89
N LYS A 125 -4.53 -1.52 19.16
CA LYS A 125 -5.05 -2.76 19.74
C LYS A 125 -6.25 -2.39 20.61
N ALA A 126 -7.42 -2.87 20.25
CA ALA A 126 -8.67 -2.64 20.96
C ALA A 126 -9.03 -3.85 21.82
N HIS A 127 -9.40 -3.59 23.07
CA HIS A 127 -9.76 -4.58 24.07
C HIS A 127 -11.28 -4.72 24.25
N ASP A 128 -12.05 -3.73 23.81
CA ASP A 128 -13.51 -3.71 23.84
C ASP A 128 -14.11 -2.89 22.67
N GLU A 129 -15.45 -2.77 22.63
CA GLU A 129 -16.17 -2.05 21.58
C GLU A 129 -15.80 -0.57 21.52
N SER A 130 -15.61 0.08 22.68
CA SER A 130 -15.32 1.51 22.75
C SER A 130 -13.95 1.77 22.14
N GLU A 131 -12.95 0.99 22.55
CA GLU A 131 -11.60 1.08 21.99
C GLU A 131 -11.57 0.72 20.50
N LEU A 132 -12.41 -0.22 20.05
CA LEU A 132 -12.48 -0.59 18.63
C LEU A 132 -13.01 0.57 17.78
N ARG A 133 -14.04 1.28 18.26
CA ARG A 133 -14.60 2.45 17.60
C ARG A 133 -13.55 3.55 17.47
N GLU A 134 -12.87 3.89 18.56
CA GLU A 134 -11.79 4.88 18.55
C GLU A 134 -10.63 4.47 17.63
N ALA A 135 -10.27 3.18 17.63
CA ALA A 135 -9.24 2.64 16.77
C ALA A 135 -9.58 2.75 15.28
N LEU A 136 -10.85 2.53 14.90
CA LEU A 136 -11.33 2.69 13.52
C LEU A 136 -11.31 4.15 13.08
N GLU A 137 -11.82 5.08 13.90
CA GLU A 137 -11.77 6.52 13.60
C GLU A 137 -10.33 7.00 13.40
N LYS A 138 -9.42 6.56 14.27
CA LYS A 138 -7.99 6.87 14.15
C LYS A 138 -7.36 6.28 12.89
N ALA A 139 -7.80 5.11 12.44
CA ALA A 139 -7.28 4.48 11.23
C ALA A 139 -7.77 5.17 9.94
N PHE A 140 -8.90 5.89 9.99
CA PHE A 140 -9.46 6.67 8.88
C PHE A 140 -9.01 8.14 8.85
N SER A 141 -8.38 8.62 9.91
CA SER A 141 -7.83 9.98 10.02
C SER A 141 -6.53 10.14 9.22
#